data_AF-A0A8H3WXP2-F1
#
_entry.id   AF-A0A8H3WXP2-F1
#
_cell.length_a   1.000
_cell.length_b   1.000
_cell.length_c   1.000
_cell.angle_alpha   90.00
_cell.angle_beta   90.00
_cell.angle_gamma   90.00
#
_symmetry.space_group_name_H-M   'P 1'
#
loop_
_entity.id
_entity.type
_entity.pdbx_description
1 polymer ?
#
loop_
_entity_poly.entity_id
_entity_poly.type
_entity_poly.pdbx_seq_one_letter_code
_entity_poly.pdbx_strand_id
1 'polypeptide(L)'
;MANFFQKFLHKVKEINVVIFAHKCGMEPAELSVALKDPNVATILLRELKKDMPALVFQWNDAGFNDVPNTPNCRNGIPGQTKAALIANLMASGAVNCDDTVFTFPISAAIGRWVNQIPAWARHQVGVPDICHSVTRVTKIGASGPIDAENFDDILRR
;
A
#
# COMPACT_ATOMS: atom_id res chain seq x y z
N MET A 1 -3.71 -18.42 -29.21
CA MET A 1 -3.91 -16.96 -29.35
C MET A 1 -4.02 -16.32 -27.97
N ALA A 2 -2.89 -16.01 -27.32
CA ALA A 2 -2.90 -15.03 -26.22
C ALA A 2 -3.11 -13.66 -26.89
N ASN A 3 -4.35 -13.21 -26.80
CA ASN A 3 -5.04 -12.31 -27.73
C ASN A 3 -4.50 -10.88 -27.67
N PHE A 4 -4.49 -10.20 -28.81
CA PHE A 4 -4.18 -8.76 -28.95
C PHE A 4 -4.73 -7.88 -27.81
N PHE A 5 -5.95 -8.17 -27.34
CA PHE A 5 -6.58 -7.53 -26.19
C PHE A 5 -5.79 -7.61 -24.89
N GLN A 6 -5.19 -8.76 -24.54
CA GLN A 6 -4.38 -8.88 -23.33
C GLN A 6 -3.11 -8.03 -23.43
N LYS A 7 -2.47 -8.02 -24.61
CA LYS A 7 -1.29 -7.16 -24.88
C LYS A 7 -1.64 -5.68 -24.83
N PHE A 8 -2.80 -5.31 -25.38
CA PHE A 8 -3.30 -3.94 -25.33
C PHE A 8 -3.59 -3.50 -23.88
N LEU A 9 -4.31 -4.32 -23.11
CA LEU A 9 -4.62 -4.03 -21.70
C LEU A 9 -3.35 -3.94 -20.85
N HIS A 10 -2.37 -4.82 -21.07
CA HIS A 10 -1.07 -4.75 -20.41
C HIS A 10 -0.38 -3.41 -20.66
N LYS A 11 -0.32 -2.99 -21.94
CA LYS A 11 0.31 -1.74 -22.34
C LYS A 11 -0.41 -0.50 -21.77
N VAL A 12 -1.74 -0.52 -21.70
CA VAL A 12 -2.53 0.53 -21.03
C VAL A 12 -2.17 0.63 -19.55
N LYS A 13 -2.01 -0.52 -18.87
CA LYS A 13 -1.62 -0.52 -17.46
C LYS A 13 -0.21 0.04 -17.25
N GLU A 14 0.75 -0.30 -18.11
CA GLU A 14 2.10 0.29 -18.04
C GLU A 14 2.08 1.82 -18.23
N ILE A 15 1.24 2.32 -19.14
CA ILE A 15 1.04 3.76 -19.32
C ILE A 15 0.49 4.43 -18.05
N ASN A 16 -0.36 3.74 -17.27
CA ASN A 16 -0.88 4.28 -16.03
C ASN A 16 0.22 4.53 -14.99
N VAL A 17 1.28 3.71 -14.96
CA VAL A 17 2.44 3.97 -14.08
C VAL A 17 3.13 5.28 -14.48
N VAL A 18 3.31 5.50 -15.79
CA VAL A 18 3.92 6.74 -16.31
C VAL A 18 3.04 7.96 -15.99
N ILE A 19 1.72 7.85 -16.21
CA ILE A 19 0.77 8.93 -15.87
C ILE A 19 0.79 9.22 -14.37
N PHE A 20 0.84 8.18 -13.53
CA PHE A 20 0.88 8.34 -12.09
C PHE A 20 2.18 9.03 -11.64
N ALA A 21 3.33 8.61 -12.17
CA ALA A 21 4.63 9.26 -11.89
C ALA A 21 4.59 10.75 -12.24
N HIS A 22 4.13 11.11 -13.44
CA HIS A 22 4.00 12.51 -13.85
C HIS A 22 3.07 13.33 -12.95
N LYS A 23 1.97 12.73 -12.47
CA LYS A 23 1.08 13.42 -11.51
C LYS A 23 1.72 13.63 -10.14
N CYS A 24 2.71 12.81 -9.79
CA CYS A 24 3.54 12.97 -8.61
C CYS A 24 4.71 13.95 -8.83
N GLY A 25 4.91 14.46 -10.06
CA GLY A 25 6.09 15.26 -10.41
C GLY A 25 7.39 14.45 -10.42
N MET A 26 7.31 13.13 -10.62
CA MET A 26 8.43 12.19 -10.59
C MET A 26 8.62 11.49 -11.93
N GLU A 27 9.82 10.96 -12.16
CA GLU A 27 10.06 9.98 -13.21
C GLU A 27 9.58 8.58 -12.77
N PRO A 28 9.11 7.71 -13.69
CA PRO A 28 8.64 6.36 -13.33
C PRO A 28 9.69 5.52 -12.59
N ALA A 29 10.98 5.78 -12.82
CA ALA A 29 12.08 5.10 -12.17
C ALA A 29 12.23 5.48 -10.67
N GLU A 30 11.73 6.64 -10.27
CA GLU A 30 11.82 7.17 -8.90
C GLU A 30 10.70 6.65 -8.00
N LEU A 31 9.60 6.15 -8.58
CA LEU A 31 8.51 5.54 -7.83
C LEU A 31 9.00 4.37 -6.97
N SER A 32 8.41 4.21 -5.78
CA SER A 32 8.62 3.03 -4.96
C SER A 32 8.18 1.75 -5.69
N VAL A 33 8.73 0.60 -5.30
CA VAL A 33 8.48 -0.67 -6.00
C VAL A 33 6.98 -0.98 -6.09
N ALA A 34 6.22 -0.73 -5.02
CA ALA A 34 4.77 -0.94 -5.03
C ALA A 34 4.04 0.02 -5.98
N LEU A 35 4.48 1.27 -6.11
CA LEU A 35 3.87 2.25 -7.01
C LEU A 35 4.19 2.00 -8.49
N LYS A 36 5.23 1.22 -8.79
CA LYS A 36 5.54 0.73 -10.14
C LYS A 36 4.64 -0.42 -10.60
N ASP A 37 3.84 -1.01 -9.70
CA ASP A 37 2.86 -2.01 -10.08
C ASP A 37 1.73 -1.36 -10.91
N PRO A 38 1.47 -1.83 -12.14
CA PRO A 38 0.48 -1.23 -13.02
C PRO A 38 -0.97 -1.29 -12.48
N ASN A 39 -1.32 -2.30 -11.68
CA ASN A 39 -2.63 -2.39 -11.02
C ASN A 39 -2.72 -1.35 -9.90
N VAL A 40 -1.68 -1.22 -9.08
CA VAL A 40 -1.62 -0.20 -8.01
C VAL A 40 -1.77 1.20 -8.60
N ALA A 41 -1.00 1.54 -9.65
CA ALA A 41 -1.12 2.82 -10.33
C ALA A 41 -2.52 3.06 -10.90
N THR A 42 -3.15 2.03 -11.49
CA THR A 42 -4.51 2.11 -12.01
C THR A 42 -5.53 2.40 -10.90
N ILE A 43 -5.42 1.72 -9.75
CA ILE A 43 -6.29 1.95 -8.60
C ILE A 43 -6.09 3.37 -8.06
N LEU A 44 -4.85 3.80 -7.83
CA LEU A 44 -4.55 5.13 -7.31
C LEU A 44 -5.09 6.24 -8.23
N LEU A 45 -4.90 6.13 -9.55
CA LEU A 45 -5.47 7.09 -10.51
C LEU A 45 -7.00 7.15 -10.49
N ARG A 46 -7.67 6.04 -10.13
CA ARG A 46 -9.13 6.00 -9.98
C ARG A 46 -9.57 6.60 -8.65
N GLU A 47 -8.92 6.22 -7.56
CA GLU A 47 -9.34 6.58 -6.21
C GLU A 47 -8.98 8.03 -5.84
N LEU A 48 -7.82 8.53 -6.28
CA LEU A 48 -7.39 9.91 -6.00
C LEU A 48 -8.24 10.98 -6.71
N LYS A 49 -9.10 10.59 -7.66
CA LYS A 49 -10.14 11.49 -8.21
C LYS A 49 -11.21 11.85 -7.18
N LYS A 50 -11.35 11.06 -6.12
CA LYS A 50 -12.31 11.26 -5.03
C LYS A 50 -11.72 12.13 -3.89
N ASP A 51 -10.52 12.69 -4.09
CA ASP A 51 -9.76 13.43 -3.08
C ASP A 51 -9.52 12.63 -1.77
N MET A 52 -9.47 11.30 -1.88
CA MET A 52 -9.24 10.40 -0.76
C MET A 52 -7.75 10.04 -0.66
N PRO A 53 -7.07 10.31 0.48
CA PRO A 53 -5.71 9.85 0.66
C PRO A 53 -5.63 8.32 0.70
N ALA A 54 -4.48 7.77 0.29
CA ALA A 54 -4.24 6.33 0.26
C ALA A 54 -2.95 5.95 0.98
N LEU A 55 -2.92 4.73 1.50
CA LEU A 55 -1.72 4.03 1.91
C LEU A 55 -1.47 2.87 0.97
N VAL A 56 -0.22 2.74 0.52
CA VAL A 56 0.23 1.67 -0.36
C VAL A 56 1.31 0.87 0.38
N PHE A 57 1.06 -0.42 0.56
CA PHE A 57 1.94 -1.32 1.30
C PHE A 57 2.74 -2.19 0.36
N GLN A 58 4.07 -2.12 0.42
CA GLN A 58 4.93 -3.15 -0.15
C GLN A 58 5.11 -4.26 0.89
N TRP A 59 4.19 -5.22 0.92
CA TRP A 59 4.24 -6.35 1.86
C TRP A 59 5.54 -7.14 1.75
N ASN A 60 5.98 -7.69 2.88
CA ASN A 60 7.10 -8.62 2.96
C ASN A 60 6.59 -9.95 3.54
N ASP A 61 6.50 -10.96 2.69
CA ASP A 61 5.99 -12.28 3.08
C ASP A 61 6.83 -12.93 4.19
N ALA A 62 8.13 -12.64 4.26
CA ALA A 62 9.00 -13.14 5.33
C ALA A 62 8.58 -12.62 6.72
N GLY A 63 7.94 -11.45 6.79
CA GLY A 63 7.43 -10.89 8.05
C GLY A 63 6.19 -11.59 8.60
N PHE A 64 5.55 -12.46 7.81
CA PHE A 64 4.43 -13.31 8.23
C PHE A 64 4.77 -14.81 8.17
N ASN A 65 6.00 -15.16 7.79
CA ASN A 65 6.45 -16.55 7.61
C ASN A 65 7.81 -16.76 8.28
N ASP A 66 8.08 -16.03 9.37
CA ASP A 66 9.34 -16.09 10.12
C ASP A 66 9.48 -17.42 10.90
N VAL A 67 8.36 -18.06 11.25
CA VAL A 67 8.33 -19.39 11.88
C VAL A 67 7.84 -20.44 10.88
N PRO A 68 8.68 -21.42 10.46
CA PRO A 68 8.34 -22.39 9.41
C PRO A 68 7.09 -23.25 9.71
N ASN A 69 6.85 -23.55 10.99
CA ASN A 69 5.78 -24.46 11.42
C ASN A 69 4.40 -23.79 11.50
N THR A 70 4.32 -22.47 11.29
CA THR A 70 3.06 -21.74 11.37
C THR A 70 3.02 -20.68 10.26
N PRO A 71 2.79 -21.10 9.01
CA PRO A 71 2.82 -20.20 7.87
C PRO A 71 1.74 -19.13 7.96
N ASN A 72 2.02 -17.98 7.35
CA ASN A 72 1.17 -16.79 7.29
C ASN A 72 0.85 -16.13 8.65
N CYS A 73 1.53 -16.55 9.71
CA CYS A 73 1.45 -15.96 11.04
C CYS A 73 2.81 -15.42 11.45
N ARG A 74 2.87 -14.11 11.70
CA ARG A 74 4.04 -13.49 12.31
C ARG A 74 4.31 -14.11 13.68
N ASN A 75 5.58 -14.36 14.00
CA ASN A 75 6.04 -15.02 15.22
C ASN A 75 5.44 -16.41 15.43
N GLY A 76 4.83 -17.01 14.40
CA GLY A 76 4.05 -18.23 14.51
C GLY A 76 2.83 -18.14 15.44
N ILE A 77 2.32 -16.93 15.71
CA ILE A 77 1.17 -16.74 16.60
C ILE A 77 -0.12 -16.66 15.77
N PRO A 78 -1.09 -17.60 15.96
CA PRO A 78 -2.38 -17.54 15.29
C PRO A 78 -3.08 -16.19 15.49
N GLY A 79 -3.51 -15.58 14.40
CA GLY A 79 -4.16 -14.26 14.40
C GLY A 79 -3.22 -13.07 14.15
N GLN A 80 -1.90 -13.25 14.16
CA GLN A 80 -0.94 -12.23 13.71
C GLN A 80 -0.69 -12.35 12.20
N THR A 81 -1.76 -12.20 11.41
CA THR A 81 -1.75 -12.43 9.96
C THR A 81 -1.87 -11.12 9.18
N LYS A 82 -1.50 -11.13 7.88
CA LYS A 82 -1.77 -10.01 6.97
C LYS A 82 -3.26 -9.62 6.98
N ALA A 83 -4.15 -10.61 6.95
CA ALA A 83 -5.59 -10.39 7.00
C ALA A 83 -6.05 -9.69 8.29
N ALA A 84 -5.44 -10.02 9.44
CA ALA A 84 -5.76 -9.36 10.70
C ALA A 84 -5.33 -7.87 10.70
N LEU A 85 -4.20 -7.54 10.09
CA LEU A 85 -3.77 -6.15 9.94
C LEU A 85 -4.65 -5.38 8.95
N ILE A 86 -5.07 -6.01 7.85
CA ILE A 86 -6.04 -5.45 6.91
C ILE A 86 -7.38 -5.18 7.61
N ALA A 87 -7.86 -6.11 8.44
CA ALA A 87 -9.07 -5.91 9.22
C ALA A 87 -8.93 -4.73 10.20
N ASN A 88 -7.74 -4.55 10.81
CA ASN A 88 -7.44 -3.41 11.67
C ASN A 88 -7.44 -2.06 10.91
N LEU A 89 -6.89 -2.02 9.69
CA LEU A 89 -6.99 -0.88 8.76
C LEU A 89 -8.46 -0.55 8.48
N MET A 90 -9.25 -1.55 8.09
CA MET A 90 -10.66 -1.37 7.73
C MET A 90 -11.51 -0.92 8.93
N ALA A 91 -11.23 -1.44 10.13
CA ALA A 91 -11.89 -1.00 11.36
C ALA A 91 -11.60 0.49 11.69
N SER A 92 -10.51 1.04 11.16
CA SER A 92 -10.18 2.46 11.27
C SER A 92 -10.82 3.34 10.19
N GLY A 93 -11.65 2.76 9.31
CA GLY A 93 -12.35 3.45 8.23
C GLY A 93 -11.66 3.39 6.87
N ALA A 94 -10.62 2.56 6.71
CA ALA A 94 -10.00 2.34 5.41
C ALA A 94 -10.92 1.51 4.49
N VAL A 95 -10.89 1.81 3.19
CA VAL A 95 -11.46 0.97 2.14
C VAL A 95 -10.32 0.20 1.49
N ASN A 96 -10.41 -1.13 1.54
CA ASN A 96 -9.51 -2.03 0.84
C ASN A 96 -9.86 -2.01 -0.67
N CYS A 97 -9.04 -1.34 -1.48
CA CYS A 97 -9.21 -1.27 -2.94
C CYS A 97 -8.48 -2.41 -3.66
N ASP A 98 -7.43 -2.90 -3.02
CA ASP A 98 -6.64 -4.10 -3.27
C ASP A 98 -5.86 -4.33 -1.98
N ASP A 99 -5.49 -5.57 -1.64
CA ASP A 99 -4.79 -5.86 -0.38
C ASP A 99 -3.45 -5.10 -0.23
N THR A 100 -3.00 -4.37 -1.25
CA THR A 100 -1.86 -3.45 -1.29
C THR A 100 -2.26 -1.97 -1.13
N VAL A 101 -3.47 -1.57 -1.56
CA VAL A 101 -3.93 -0.16 -1.66
C VAL A 101 -5.17 0.08 -0.79
N PHE A 102 -5.01 0.94 0.20
CA PHE A 102 -6.07 1.30 1.15
C PHE A 102 -6.37 2.79 1.07
N THR A 103 -7.59 3.15 0.74
CA THR A 103 -8.01 4.55 0.72
C THR A 103 -8.71 4.93 2.01
N PHE A 104 -8.59 6.19 2.40
CA PHE A 104 -9.18 6.72 3.62
C PHE A 104 -10.11 7.87 3.26
N PRO A 105 -11.26 8.02 3.94
CA PRO A 105 -12.20 9.09 3.64
C PRO A 105 -11.60 10.49 3.89
N ILE A 106 -10.70 10.58 4.87
CA ILE A 106 -9.96 11.80 5.24
C ILE A 106 -8.59 11.43 5.83
N SER A 107 -7.62 12.34 5.76
CA SER A 107 -6.27 12.12 6.33
C SER A 107 -6.27 11.83 7.84
N ALA A 108 -7.25 12.35 8.59
CA ALA A 108 -7.38 12.06 10.02
C ALA A 108 -7.66 10.57 10.33
N ALA A 109 -8.27 9.83 9.39
CA ALA A 109 -8.50 8.40 9.55
C ALA A 109 -7.19 7.59 9.48
N ILE A 110 -6.19 8.05 8.71
CA ILE A 110 -4.83 7.49 8.73
C ILE A 110 -4.22 7.66 10.12
N GLY A 111 -4.32 8.87 10.70
CA GLY A 111 -3.82 9.13 12.06
C GLY A 111 -4.49 8.25 13.12
N ARG A 112 -5.80 8.02 13.01
CA ARG A 112 -6.53 7.07 13.87
C ARG A 112 -5.98 5.66 13.75
N TRP A 113 -5.77 5.19 12.53
CA TRP A 113 -5.20 3.86 12.29
C TRP A 113 -3.79 3.74 12.86
N VAL A 114 -2.91 4.72 12.65
CA VAL A 114 -1.54 4.73 13.19
C VAL A 114 -1.52 4.52 14.71
N ASN A 115 -2.48 5.11 15.44
CA ASN A 115 -2.62 4.94 16.88
C ASN A 115 -3.17 3.57 17.31
N GLN A 116 -3.71 2.79 16.37
CA GLN A 116 -4.31 1.47 16.58
C GLN A 116 -3.49 0.33 15.96
N ILE A 117 -2.33 0.63 15.38
CA ILE A 117 -1.40 -0.38 14.86
C ILE A 117 -1.06 -1.36 15.98
N PRO A 118 -1.34 -2.66 15.82
CA PRO A 118 -1.01 -3.66 16.83
C PRO A 118 0.50 -3.69 17.10
N ALA A 119 0.90 -3.84 18.35
CA ALA A 119 2.33 -3.90 18.72
C ALA A 119 3.08 -5.01 17.96
N TRP A 120 2.43 -6.13 17.69
CA TRP A 120 3.02 -7.22 16.91
C TRP A 120 3.31 -6.84 15.46
N ALA A 121 2.60 -5.87 14.86
CA ALA A 121 2.82 -5.47 13.47
C ALA A 121 4.04 -4.54 13.32
N ARG A 122 4.55 -3.99 14.42
CA ARG A 122 5.72 -3.11 14.40
C ARG A 122 7.03 -3.89 14.28
N HIS A 123 8.08 -3.15 13.98
CA HIS A 123 9.44 -3.64 13.89
C HIS A 123 9.82 -4.39 15.16
N GLN A 124 10.48 -5.54 14.98
CA GLN A 124 10.93 -6.41 16.05
C GLN A 124 12.35 -6.86 15.75
N VAL A 125 13.22 -6.76 16.76
CA VAL A 125 14.62 -7.14 16.60
C VAL A 125 14.72 -8.64 16.28
N GLY A 126 15.39 -8.96 15.18
CA GLY A 126 15.59 -10.35 14.75
C GLY A 126 14.41 -10.98 14.01
N VAL A 127 13.30 -10.25 13.80
CA VAL A 127 12.14 -10.71 13.02
C VAL A 127 12.03 -9.84 11.76
N PRO A 128 11.88 -10.40 10.55
CA PRO A 128 11.69 -9.61 9.35
C PRO A 128 10.48 -8.68 9.48
N ASP A 129 10.54 -7.45 8.97
CA ASP A 129 9.39 -6.54 8.99
C ASP A 129 8.25 -7.05 8.10
N ILE A 130 7.00 -6.72 8.45
CA ILE A 130 5.83 -7.13 7.66
C ILE A 130 5.71 -6.41 6.30
N CYS A 131 6.45 -5.32 6.11
CA CYS A 131 6.49 -4.53 4.89
C CYS A 131 7.93 -4.09 4.60
N HIS A 132 8.29 -4.02 3.33
CA HIS A 132 9.51 -3.34 2.88
C HIS A 132 9.35 -1.82 2.90
N SER A 133 8.16 -1.34 2.52
CA SER A 133 7.83 0.08 2.55
C SER A 133 6.32 0.32 2.70
N VAL A 134 5.96 1.49 3.21
CA VAL A 134 4.62 2.05 3.21
C VAL A 134 4.72 3.44 2.58
N THR A 135 3.95 3.68 1.52
CA THR A 135 3.89 5.00 0.87
C THR A 135 2.54 5.63 1.16
N ARG A 136 2.54 6.88 1.64
CA ARG A 136 1.32 7.68 1.76
C ARG A 136 1.16 8.50 0.49
N VAL A 137 0.00 8.38 -0.13
CA VAL A 137 -0.34 9.09 -1.37
C VAL A 137 -1.50 10.03 -1.08
N THR A 138 -1.29 11.32 -1.27
CA THR A 138 -2.30 12.35 -1.04
C THR A 138 -2.43 13.26 -2.24
N LYS A 139 -3.57 13.93 -2.40
CA LYS A 139 -3.74 14.97 -3.40
C LYS A 139 -3.79 16.33 -2.70
N ILE A 140 -2.90 17.24 -3.11
CA ILE A 140 -2.77 18.55 -2.46
C ILE A 140 -3.77 19.52 -3.09
N GLY A 141 -4.95 19.66 -2.47
CA GLY A 141 -6.03 20.54 -2.96
C GLY A 141 -6.82 19.96 -4.14
N ALA A 142 -7.91 20.63 -4.52
CA ALA A 142 -8.89 20.09 -5.48
C ALA A 142 -8.33 19.84 -6.90
N SER A 143 -7.28 20.57 -7.30
CA SER A 143 -6.62 20.45 -8.61
C SER A 143 -5.10 20.33 -8.53
N GLY A 144 -4.54 20.23 -7.32
CA GLY A 144 -3.09 20.23 -7.16
C GLY A 144 -2.43 18.87 -7.36
N PRO A 145 -1.11 18.81 -7.15
CA PRO A 145 -0.31 17.63 -7.42
C PRO A 145 -0.69 16.46 -6.51
N ILE A 146 -0.38 15.25 -6.96
CA ILE A 146 -0.37 14.09 -6.09
C ILE A 146 0.98 14.11 -5.39
N ASP A 147 0.98 13.95 -4.07
CA ASP A 147 2.19 13.78 -3.28
C ASP A 147 2.28 12.32 -2.85
N ALA A 148 3.45 11.72 -3.05
CA ALA A 148 3.74 10.33 -2.71
C ALA A 148 4.99 10.32 -1.82
N GLU A 149 4.77 10.19 -0.52
CA GLU A 149 5.82 10.32 0.49
C GLU A 149 6.10 8.99 1.21
N ASN A 150 7.35 8.81 1.63
CA ASN A 150 7.72 7.68 2.48
C ASN A 150 6.96 7.78 3.82
N PHE A 151 6.36 6.67 4.23
CA PHE A 151 5.58 6.57 5.47
C PHE A 151 5.98 5.34 6.29
N ASP A 152 7.22 4.85 6.12
CA ASP A 152 7.74 3.62 6.73
C ASP A 152 7.82 3.72 8.25
N ASP A 153 8.11 4.92 8.77
CA ASP A 153 8.35 5.17 10.20
C ASP A 153 7.16 4.81 11.09
N ILE A 154 5.96 4.65 10.54
CA ILE A 154 4.78 4.25 11.33
C ILE A 154 4.87 2.81 11.85
N LEU A 155 5.58 1.94 11.12
CA LEU A 155 5.78 0.53 11.49
C LEU A 155 7.12 0.30 12.17
N ARG A 156 8.06 1.25 12.10
CA ARG A 156 9.40 1.14 12.71
C ARG A 156 9.51 1.67 14.15
N ARG A 157 8.40 2.16 14.71
CA ARG A 157 8.30 2.71 16.08
C ARG A 157 8.14 1.66 17.17
#